data_AF-A0A3P1SIT7-F1
#
_entry.id   AF-A0A3P1SIT7-F1
#
_cell.length_a   1.000
_cell.length_b   1.000
_cell.length_c   1.000
_cell.angle_alpha   90.00
_cell.angle_beta   90.00
_cell.angle_gamma   90.00
#
_symmetry.space_group_name_H-M   'P 1'
#
loop_
_entity.id
_entity.type
_entity.pdbx_description
1 polymer ?
#
loop_
_entity_poly.entity_id
_entity_poly.type
_entity_poly.pdbx_seq_one_letter_code
_entity_poly.pdbx_strand_id
1 'polypeptide(L)'
;MKYIQHSSNLGEYMPVFFQMYLKVDGKIDLNSCLDRDFALFFHEYIHFLQDLTTTYGLTQCFYYGEYIQAAVNDIYKHDKGKFTIPIRYDEPAHHVKIADVITDTTMGDCNSDANEFNVVNVALDFIDNLPINCPEISHIYVVDVEPREGDFFSFGAYAIKESIAYIMERLVTKNYERSPEFPYCSAEKIVEYVFPELGKDILNVLALCDISLMFSNPAEVFYTTLIQLKRKKYIPNKPHDLYAQLKNAKVGSHGNLTGPFSHYKMVAEEARKKFESYFSIQMNNLKYIKHIMNG
;
A
#
# COMPACT_ATOMS: atom_id res chain seq x y z
N MET A 1 -1.75 -4.41 13.66
CA MET A 1 -0.75 -5.18 12.87
C MET A 1 -0.87 -6.69 13.10
N LYS A 2 -1.67 -7.39 12.29
CA LYS A 2 -1.48 -8.83 12.12
C LYS A 2 -0.09 -8.99 11.49
N TYR A 3 0.83 -9.64 12.20
CA TYR A 3 1.96 -10.26 11.51
C TYR A 3 1.33 -11.12 10.44
N ILE A 4 1.60 -10.79 9.17
CA ILE A 4 1.17 -11.58 8.03
C ILE A 4 1.65 -12.99 8.35
N GLN A 5 0.72 -13.88 8.66
CA GLN A 5 1.05 -15.26 8.93
C GLN A 5 1.12 -15.90 7.57
N HIS A 6 2.33 -15.81 7.00
CA HIS A 6 2.71 -16.14 5.64
C HIS A 6 2.28 -17.56 5.25
N SER A 7 1.38 -17.65 4.28
CA SER A 7 1.14 -18.87 3.51
C SER A 7 1.75 -18.70 2.11
N SER A 8 2.65 -19.62 1.75
CA SER A 8 2.95 -20.05 0.37
C SER A 8 3.57 -19.12 -0.69
N ASN A 9 4.00 -17.88 -0.40
CA ASN A 9 4.61 -17.03 -1.45
C ASN A 9 6.05 -17.46 -1.83
N LEU A 10 6.38 -17.33 -3.12
CA LEU A 10 7.71 -17.62 -3.68
C LEU A 10 8.76 -16.54 -3.34
N GLY A 11 8.30 -15.32 -3.07
CA GLY A 11 9.11 -14.17 -2.70
C GLY A 11 8.38 -13.33 -1.65
N GLU A 12 9.14 -12.51 -0.94
CA GLU A 12 8.59 -11.58 0.06
C GLU A 12 9.50 -10.37 0.22
N TYR A 13 8.93 -9.18 0.12
CA TYR A 13 9.57 -7.93 0.50
C TYR A 13 9.08 -7.43 1.85
N MET A 14 10.01 -7.03 2.72
CA MET A 14 9.75 -6.40 4.01
C MET A 14 9.94 -4.86 3.93
N PRO A 15 8.85 -4.07 3.84
CA PRO A 15 8.82 -2.63 3.58
C PRO A 15 9.83 -1.75 4.34
N VAL A 16 9.94 -1.97 5.65
CA VAL A 16 10.65 -1.08 6.59
C VAL A 16 12.10 -1.47 6.80
N PHE A 17 12.44 -2.71 6.50
CA PHE A 17 13.77 -3.24 6.66
C PHE A 17 14.53 -3.28 5.34
N PHE A 18 13.86 -2.96 4.22
CA PHE A 18 14.41 -3.02 2.87
C PHE A 18 15.01 -4.40 2.58
N GLN A 19 14.36 -5.45 3.09
CA GLN A 19 14.81 -6.84 2.96
C GLN A 19 13.89 -7.58 1.99
N MET A 20 14.50 -8.36 1.09
CA MET A 20 13.80 -9.28 0.21
C MET A 20 14.20 -10.70 0.55
N TYR A 21 13.22 -11.58 0.67
CA TYR A 21 13.39 -13.01 0.80
C TYR A 21 12.92 -13.63 -0.49
N LEU A 22 13.82 -14.31 -1.19
CA LEU A 22 13.52 -14.97 -2.46
C LEU A 22 13.71 -16.47 -2.27
N LYS A 23 12.72 -17.26 -2.67
CA LYS A 23 12.82 -18.72 -2.67
C LYS A 23 13.56 -19.20 -3.91
N VAL A 24 14.87 -18.97 -3.90
CA VAL A 24 15.81 -19.37 -4.96
C VAL A 24 16.81 -20.40 -4.45
N ASP A 25 17.32 -21.24 -5.34
CA ASP A 25 18.33 -22.23 -5.00
C ASP A 25 19.71 -21.58 -4.82
N GLY A 26 20.05 -21.23 -3.58
CA GLY A 26 21.36 -20.69 -3.22
C GLY A 26 21.46 -19.16 -3.37
N LYS A 27 22.65 -18.66 -3.67
CA LYS A 27 22.87 -17.21 -3.87
C LYS A 27 22.48 -16.83 -5.29
N ILE A 28 21.67 -15.78 -5.43
CA ILE A 28 21.32 -15.22 -6.73
C ILE A 28 22.47 -14.34 -7.27
N ASP A 29 22.87 -14.55 -8.51
CA ASP A 29 23.68 -13.62 -9.31
C ASP A 29 22.79 -13.09 -10.42
N LEU A 30 22.42 -11.81 -10.37
CA LEU A 30 21.51 -11.20 -11.32
C LEU A 30 22.02 -11.22 -12.77
N ASN A 31 23.33 -11.40 -12.99
CA ASN A 31 23.90 -11.51 -14.33
C ASN A 31 23.76 -12.90 -14.95
N SER A 32 23.50 -13.92 -14.13
CA SER A 32 23.49 -15.33 -14.58
C SER A 32 22.34 -16.16 -14.02
N CYS A 33 21.44 -15.57 -13.23
CA CYS A 33 20.28 -16.26 -12.67
C CYS A 33 19.31 -16.71 -13.76
N LEU A 34 18.46 -17.68 -13.42
CA LEU A 34 17.40 -18.12 -14.31
C LEU A 34 16.38 -17.00 -14.49
N ASP A 35 15.76 -16.91 -15.68
CA ASP A 35 14.72 -15.91 -15.95
C ASP A 35 13.60 -15.90 -14.88
N ARG A 36 13.24 -17.08 -14.36
CA ARG A 36 12.26 -17.25 -13.28
C ARG A 36 12.71 -16.56 -11.99
N ASP A 37 13.96 -16.76 -11.60
CA ASP A 37 14.53 -16.18 -10.38
C ASP A 37 14.70 -14.66 -10.54
N PHE A 38 15.05 -14.21 -11.75
CA PHE A 38 15.07 -12.80 -12.10
C PHE A 38 13.68 -12.17 -12.03
N ALA A 39 12.64 -12.83 -12.57
CA ALA A 39 11.26 -12.37 -12.50
C ALA A 39 10.80 -12.21 -11.06
N LEU A 40 11.07 -13.20 -10.22
CA LEU A 40 10.78 -13.16 -8.80
C LEU A 40 11.53 -12.01 -8.08
N PHE A 41 12.84 -11.87 -8.33
CA PHE A 41 13.59 -10.73 -7.80
C PHE A 41 13.01 -9.39 -8.26
N PHE A 42 12.68 -9.28 -9.55
CA PHE A 42 12.19 -8.06 -10.14
C PHE A 42 10.82 -7.67 -9.54
N HIS A 43 9.94 -8.64 -9.30
CA HIS A 43 8.68 -8.45 -8.61
C HIS A 43 8.88 -7.80 -7.23
N GLU A 44 9.71 -8.41 -6.38
CA GLU A 44 10.00 -7.87 -5.05
C GLU A 44 10.74 -6.53 -5.10
N TYR A 45 11.57 -6.32 -6.13
CA TYR A 45 12.22 -5.04 -6.37
C TYR A 45 11.22 -3.92 -6.72
N ILE A 46 10.14 -4.23 -7.42
CA ILE A 46 9.06 -3.27 -7.66
C ILE A 46 8.36 -2.91 -6.34
N HIS A 47 8.09 -3.87 -5.46
CA HIS A 47 7.56 -3.58 -4.12
C HIS A 47 8.48 -2.65 -3.32
N PHE A 48 9.80 -2.86 -3.39
CA PHE A 48 10.80 -1.96 -2.81
C PHE A 48 10.73 -0.54 -3.36
N LEU A 49 10.65 -0.39 -4.68
CA LEU A 49 10.53 0.93 -5.29
C LEU A 49 9.23 1.61 -4.86
N GLN A 50 8.10 0.91 -4.91
CA GLN A 50 6.81 1.44 -4.49
C GLN A 50 6.85 1.97 -3.06
N ASP A 51 7.51 1.27 -2.13
CA ASP A 51 7.57 1.73 -0.74
C ASP A 51 8.42 2.98 -0.55
N LEU A 52 9.41 3.21 -1.42
CA LEU A 52 10.26 4.39 -1.36
C LEU A 52 9.75 5.57 -2.20
N THR A 53 9.09 5.31 -3.32
CA THR A 53 8.76 6.34 -4.31
C THR A 53 7.30 6.78 -4.26
N THR A 54 6.49 6.19 -3.39
CA THR A 54 5.07 6.54 -3.25
C THR A 54 4.76 7.10 -1.86
N THR A 55 3.79 8.00 -1.79
CA THR A 55 3.31 8.55 -0.50
C THR A 55 2.78 7.44 0.39
N TYR A 56 1.97 6.52 -0.16
CA TYR A 56 1.37 5.43 0.60
C TYR A 56 2.45 4.52 1.19
N GLY A 57 3.42 4.11 0.37
CA GLY A 57 4.56 3.31 0.77
C GLY A 57 5.37 3.90 1.94
N LEU A 58 5.73 5.18 1.83
CA LEU A 58 6.45 5.88 2.89
C LEU A 58 5.60 6.10 4.14
N THR A 59 4.29 6.26 3.99
CA THR A 59 3.35 6.36 5.12
C THR A 59 3.31 5.05 5.89
N GLN A 60 3.25 3.91 5.19
CA GLN A 60 3.37 2.59 5.83
C GLN A 60 4.70 2.48 6.58
N CYS A 61 5.81 2.85 5.94
CA CYS A 61 7.13 2.85 6.58
C CYS A 61 7.16 3.66 7.88
N PHE A 62 6.56 4.85 7.88
CA PHE A 62 6.42 5.69 9.06
C PHE A 62 5.58 5.01 10.16
N TYR A 63 4.43 4.42 9.82
CA TYR A 63 3.55 3.73 10.78
C TYR A 63 4.21 2.52 11.45
N TYR A 64 4.93 1.71 10.69
CA TYR A 64 5.75 0.63 11.26
C TYR A 64 6.79 1.17 12.26
N GLY A 65 7.35 2.36 11.99
CA GLY A 65 8.28 2.99 12.92
C GLY A 65 7.66 3.51 14.19
N GLU A 66 6.46 4.09 14.09
CA GLU A 66 5.67 4.44 15.27
C GLU A 66 5.38 3.20 16.11
N TYR A 67 5.02 2.08 15.47
CA TYR A 67 4.79 0.81 16.17
C TYR A 67 6.05 0.32 16.91
N ILE A 68 7.19 0.24 16.22
CA ILE A 68 8.45 -0.22 16.83
C ILE A 68 8.84 0.70 18.00
N GLN A 69 8.74 2.02 17.83
CA GLN A 69 9.09 2.97 18.88
C GLN A 69 8.14 2.86 20.09
N ALA A 70 6.84 2.71 19.86
CA ALA A 70 5.87 2.48 20.92
C ALA A 70 6.18 1.18 21.68
N ALA A 71 6.38 0.08 20.94
CA ALA A 71 6.69 -1.23 21.49
C ALA A 71 7.94 -1.20 22.38
N VAL A 72 9.03 -0.62 21.87
CA VAL A 72 10.29 -0.48 22.62
C VAL A 72 10.11 0.37 23.87
N ASN A 73 9.43 1.52 23.76
CA ASN A 73 9.19 2.40 24.90
C ASN A 73 8.36 1.73 25.99
N ASP A 74 7.38 0.90 25.63
CA ASP A 74 6.58 0.19 26.62
C ASP A 74 7.36 -0.94 27.28
N ILE A 75 8.16 -1.70 26.53
CA ILE A 75 9.06 -2.71 27.10
C ILE A 75 9.99 -2.07 28.15
N TYR A 76 10.58 -0.91 27.85
CA TYR A 76 11.50 -0.22 28.78
C TYR A 76 10.83 0.38 30.03
N LYS A 77 9.50 0.56 30.04
CA LYS A 77 8.76 1.01 31.23
C LYS A 77 8.52 -0.11 32.24
N HIS A 78 8.61 -1.37 31.82
CA HIS A 78 8.40 -2.52 32.68
C HIS A 78 9.72 -3.06 33.24
N ASP A 79 9.65 -3.67 34.42
CA ASP A 79 10.79 -4.36 35.01
C ASP A 79 11.32 -5.45 34.07
N LYS A 80 12.62 -5.73 34.16
CA LYS A 80 13.25 -6.81 33.39
C LYS A 80 12.45 -8.10 33.56
N GLY A 81 11.94 -8.62 32.46
CA GLY A 81 11.02 -9.75 32.50
C GLY A 81 10.68 -10.26 31.11
N LYS A 82 9.66 -11.12 31.06
CA LYS A 82 9.12 -11.63 29.80
C LYS A 82 7.97 -10.74 29.35
N PHE A 83 7.89 -10.50 28.06
CA PHE A 83 6.74 -9.88 27.41
C PHE A 83 6.24 -10.80 26.28
N THR A 84 5.01 -10.60 25.85
CA THR A 84 4.36 -11.40 24.80
C THR A 84 4.39 -10.63 23.49
N ILE A 85 4.68 -11.34 22.40
CA ILE A 85 4.57 -10.83 21.04
C ILE A 85 3.37 -11.49 20.32
N PRO A 86 2.65 -10.76 19.44
CA PRO A 86 2.81 -9.34 19.14
C PRO A 86 2.36 -8.44 20.31
N ILE A 87 3.02 -7.29 20.48
CA ILE A 87 2.56 -6.25 21.41
C ILE A 87 1.30 -5.61 20.81
N ARG A 88 0.20 -5.62 21.58
CA ARG A 88 -1.11 -5.12 21.18
C ARG A 88 -1.50 -3.88 22.00
N TYR A 89 -2.16 -2.95 21.34
CA TYR A 89 -2.59 -1.67 21.90
C TYR A 89 -4.12 -1.63 21.93
N ASP A 90 -4.73 -1.93 23.08
CA ASP A 90 -6.18 -2.14 23.20
C ASP A 90 -6.97 -0.83 23.48
N GLU A 91 -6.38 0.16 24.16
CA GLU A 91 -7.01 1.43 24.61
C GLU A 91 -6.31 2.66 23.98
N PRO A 92 -6.94 3.86 23.89
CA PRO A 92 -6.61 4.92 22.93
C PRO A 92 -5.35 5.73 23.24
N ALA A 93 -4.38 5.13 23.92
CA ALA A 93 -3.02 5.63 23.90
C ALA A 93 -2.38 5.23 22.56
N HIS A 94 -2.05 6.27 21.79
CA HIS A 94 -1.09 6.30 20.70
C HIS A 94 -1.63 5.94 19.30
N HIS A 95 -1.52 6.93 18.41
CA HIS A 95 -1.55 6.93 16.94
C HIS A 95 -1.33 5.59 16.20
N VAL A 96 -0.63 4.63 16.79
CA VAL A 96 -0.42 3.26 16.28
C VAL A 96 -1.74 2.52 16.03
N LYS A 97 -2.72 2.56 16.95
CA LYS A 97 -4.02 1.89 16.75
C LYS A 97 -4.81 2.54 15.60
N ILE A 98 -4.73 3.86 15.49
CA ILE A 98 -5.35 4.62 14.39
C ILE A 98 -4.70 4.24 13.06
N ALA A 99 -3.36 4.24 13.02
CA ALA A 99 -2.58 3.83 11.86
C ALA A 99 -2.86 2.38 11.44
N ASP A 100 -2.99 1.46 12.40
CA ASP A 100 -3.35 0.07 12.17
C ASP A 100 -4.73 -0.03 11.49
N VAL A 101 -5.75 0.64 12.02
CA VAL A 101 -7.10 0.61 11.43
C VAL A 101 -7.12 1.23 10.04
N ILE A 102 -6.43 2.35 9.84
CA ILE A 102 -6.32 2.98 8.52
C ILE A 102 -5.60 2.05 7.53
N THR A 103 -4.48 1.46 7.95
CA THR A 103 -3.69 0.53 7.14
C THR A 103 -4.52 -0.68 6.76
N ASP A 104 -5.09 -1.38 7.75
CA ASP A 104 -5.84 -2.61 7.53
C ASP A 104 -7.03 -2.37 6.59
N THR A 105 -7.73 -1.24 6.72
CA THR A 105 -8.84 -0.90 5.82
C THR A 105 -8.36 -0.51 4.42
N THR A 106 -7.33 0.35 4.31
CA THR A 106 -6.88 0.87 2.99
C THR A 106 -6.05 -0.14 2.20
N MET A 107 -5.46 -1.14 2.85
CA MET A 107 -4.79 -2.26 2.18
C MET A 107 -5.77 -3.15 1.42
N GLY A 108 -7.04 -3.20 1.86
CA GLY A 108 -8.02 -4.15 1.35
C GLY A 108 -7.69 -5.59 1.76
N ASP A 109 -8.31 -6.55 1.09
CA ASP A 109 -8.09 -7.96 1.41
C ASP A 109 -6.68 -8.39 0.98
N CYS A 110 -5.93 -8.93 1.93
CA CYS A 110 -4.53 -9.33 1.75
C CYS A 110 -4.24 -10.80 2.06
N ASN A 111 -5.24 -11.58 2.47
CA ASN A 111 -5.09 -13.01 2.82
C ASN A 111 -6.03 -13.91 1.98
N SER A 112 -6.41 -13.42 0.80
CA SER A 112 -7.29 -14.12 -0.12
C SER A 112 -6.54 -14.25 -1.45
N ASP A 113 -6.59 -15.42 -2.06
CA ASP A 113 -6.15 -15.64 -3.42
C ASP A 113 -7.32 -16.20 -4.23
N ALA A 114 -7.51 -15.69 -5.44
CA ALA A 114 -8.45 -16.27 -6.39
C ALA A 114 -7.70 -16.56 -7.69
N ASN A 115 -7.64 -17.84 -8.07
CA ASN A 115 -6.95 -18.26 -9.29
C ASN A 115 -7.50 -17.56 -10.52
N GLU A 116 -8.83 -17.47 -10.62
CA GLU A 116 -9.53 -16.76 -11.69
C GLU A 116 -10.80 -16.11 -11.12
N PHE A 117 -11.13 -14.91 -11.58
CA PHE A 117 -12.39 -14.25 -11.26
C PHE A 117 -12.88 -13.33 -12.39
N ASN A 118 -14.20 -13.12 -12.42
CA ASN A 118 -14.87 -12.24 -13.36
C ASN A 118 -15.67 -11.21 -12.59
N VAL A 119 -15.31 -9.93 -12.73
CA VAL A 119 -15.99 -8.83 -12.06
C VAL A 119 -17.40 -8.66 -12.63
N VAL A 120 -18.42 -8.63 -11.76
CA VAL A 120 -19.81 -8.31 -12.13
C VAL A 120 -20.29 -6.99 -11.55
N ASN A 121 -19.65 -6.51 -10.49
CA ASN A 121 -19.91 -5.21 -9.89
C ASN A 121 -18.66 -4.67 -9.17
N VAL A 122 -18.53 -3.34 -9.15
CA VAL A 122 -17.52 -2.61 -8.35
C VAL A 122 -18.21 -1.40 -7.74
N ALA A 123 -18.13 -1.23 -6.44
CA ALA A 123 -18.78 -0.15 -5.72
C ALA A 123 -17.79 0.60 -4.82
N LEU A 124 -18.05 1.89 -4.61
CA LEU A 124 -17.40 2.66 -3.56
C LEU A 124 -18.34 2.69 -2.36
N ASP A 125 -17.90 2.10 -1.26
CA ASP A 125 -18.60 2.14 0.02
C ASP A 125 -17.71 2.82 1.08
N PHE A 126 -18.16 2.90 2.32
CA PHE A 126 -17.39 3.44 3.43
C PHE A 126 -17.66 2.70 4.74
N ILE A 127 -16.63 2.66 5.58
CA ILE A 127 -16.73 2.14 6.95
C ILE A 127 -16.73 3.36 7.89
N ASP A 128 -17.83 3.57 8.62
CA ASP A 128 -18.02 4.68 9.57
C ASP A 128 -17.91 4.27 11.04
N ASN A 129 -18.19 3.00 11.37
CA ASN A 129 -18.04 2.44 12.71
C ASN A 129 -16.60 1.96 12.98
N LEU A 130 -15.64 2.85 12.75
CA LEU A 130 -14.23 2.54 12.94
C LEU A 130 -13.93 2.30 14.43
N PRO A 131 -13.14 1.27 14.78
CA PRO A 131 -12.76 0.97 16.18
C PRO A 131 -11.68 1.93 16.72
N ILE A 132 -11.81 3.22 16.40
CA ILE A 132 -10.91 4.32 16.78
C ILE A 132 -11.73 5.48 17.32
N ASN A 133 -11.15 6.23 18.28
CA ASN A 133 -11.72 7.49 18.76
C ASN A 133 -10.92 8.65 18.15
N CYS A 134 -11.13 8.92 16.87
CA CYS A 134 -10.47 9.99 16.12
C CYS A 134 -11.54 10.85 15.41
N PRO A 135 -11.97 11.98 16.01
CA PRO A 135 -13.01 12.84 15.44
C PRO A 135 -12.71 13.33 14.01
N GLU A 136 -11.44 13.40 13.64
CA GLU A 136 -10.96 13.82 12.32
C GLU A 136 -11.21 12.75 11.23
N ILE A 137 -11.44 11.49 11.62
CA ILE A 137 -11.67 10.37 10.72
C ILE A 137 -13.02 9.75 11.05
N SER A 138 -14.07 10.25 10.40
CA SER A 138 -15.44 9.76 10.58
C SER A 138 -15.76 8.53 9.74
N HIS A 139 -15.03 8.30 8.66
CA HIS A 139 -15.18 7.14 7.79
C HIS A 139 -13.93 6.91 6.94
N ILE A 140 -13.78 5.71 6.41
CA ILE A 140 -12.78 5.35 5.39
C ILE A 140 -13.50 4.72 4.22
N TYR A 141 -13.25 5.24 3.01
CA TYR A 141 -13.80 4.65 1.79
C TYR A 141 -13.13 3.32 1.45
N VAL A 142 -13.93 2.36 0.99
CA VAL A 142 -13.50 1.04 0.52
C VAL A 142 -14.05 0.78 -0.88
N VAL A 143 -13.32 0.01 -1.68
CA VAL A 143 -13.77 -0.39 -3.02
C VAL A 143 -14.12 -1.87 -2.99
N ASP A 144 -15.41 -2.16 -2.99
CA ASP A 144 -15.91 -3.53 -2.95
C ASP A 144 -16.04 -4.08 -4.37
N VAL A 145 -15.54 -5.29 -4.56
CA VAL A 145 -15.58 -6.00 -5.84
C VAL A 145 -16.40 -7.26 -5.67
N GLU A 146 -17.43 -7.39 -6.52
CA GLU A 146 -18.25 -8.58 -6.62
C GLU A 146 -17.77 -9.42 -7.81
N PRO A 147 -17.19 -10.60 -7.58
CA PRO A 147 -16.96 -11.56 -8.64
C PRO A 147 -18.26 -12.32 -8.97
N ARG A 148 -18.36 -12.87 -10.19
CA ARG A 148 -19.46 -13.75 -10.61
C ARG A 148 -19.56 -14.99 -9.73
N GLU A 149 -18.41 -15.51 -9.32
CA GLU A 149 -18.26 -16.70 -8.48
C GLU A 149 -17.18 -16.41 -7.43
N GLY A 150 -17.39 -16.90 -6.21
CA GLY A 150 -16.50 -16.64 -5.07
C GLY A 150 -17.06 -15.56 -4.13
N ASP A 151 -16.26 -15.24 -3.12
CA ASP A 151 -16.62 -14.25 -2.11
C ASP A 151 -16.33 -12.82 -2.61
N PHE A 152 -17.10 -11.86 -2.08
CA PHE A 152 -16.78 -10.45 -2.23
C PHE A 152 -15.40 -10.17 -1.63
N PHE A 153 -14.67 -9.23 -2.23
CA PHE A 153 -13.40 -8.78 -1.67
C PHE A 153 -13.25 -7.27 -1.73
N SER A 154 -12.46 -6.74 -0.81
CA SER A 154 -12.09 -5.34 -0.78
C SER A 154 -10.83 -5.11 -1.62
N PHE A 155 -10.96 -4.33 -2.70
CA PHE A 155 -9.82 -3.86 -3.49
C PHE A 155 -9.14 -2.70 -2.76
N GLY A 156 -7.87 -2.90 -2.44
CA GLY A 156 -7.08 -1.94 -1.67
C GLY A 156 -5.66 -1.75 -2.21
N ALA A 157 -4.83 -1.05 -1.43
CA ALA A 157 -3.44 -0.79 -1.79
C ALA A 157 -2.62 -2.07 -2.01
N TYR A 158 -2.95 -3.17 -1.32
CA TYR A 158 -2.29 -4.47 -1.54
C TYR A 158 -2.49 -4.93 -2.98
N ALA A 159 -3.74 -5.04 -3.43
CA ALA A 159 -4.05 -5.44 -4.80
C ALA A 159 -3.49 -4.49 -5.86
N ILE A 160 -3.40 -3.18 -5.56
CA ILE A 160 -2.77 -2.19 -6.44
C ILE A 160 -1.26 -2.43 -6.56
N LYS A 161 -0.56 -2.63 -5.45
CA LYS A 161 0.89 -2.90 -5.43
C LYS A 161 1.23 -4.17 -6.19
N GLU A 162 0.49 -5.25 -5.91
CA GLU A 162 0.62 -6.55 -6.59
C GLU A 162 0.33 -6.44 -8.09
N SER A 163 -0.71 -5.68 -8.47
CA SER A 163 -1.02 -5.44 -9.89
C SER A 163 0.12 -4.73 -10.61
N ILE A 164 0.73 -3.70 -10.02
CA ILE A 164 1.88 -3.02 -10.65
C ILE A 164 3.06 -3.97 -10.76
N ALA A 165 3.42 -4.68 -9.68
CA ALA A 165 4.56 -5.61 -9.66
C ALA A 165 4.40 -6.69 -10.74
N TYR A 166 3.22 -7.32 -10.80
CA TYR A 166 2.94 -8.38 -11.76
C TYR A 166 2.79 -7.89 -13.21
N ILE A 167 2.21 -6.70 -13.45
CA ILE A 167 2.23 -6.09 -14.79
C ILE A 167 3.67 -5.88 -15.25
N MET A 168 4.51 -5.27 -14.40
CA MET A 168 5.89 -4.96 -14.78
C MET A 168 6.71 -6.23 -14.98
N GLU A 169 6.58 -7.22 -14.11
CA GLU A 169 7.21 -8.54 -14.23
C GLU A 169 6.91 -9.18 -15.59
N ARG A 170 5.62 -9.25 -15.97
CA ARG A 170 5.17 -9.81 -17.26
C ARG A 170 5.67 -9.03 -18.47
N LEU A 171 5.89 -7.71 -18.33
CA LEU A 171 6.35 -6.86 -19.42
C LEU A 171 7.87 -6.92 -19.64
N VAL A 172 8.66 -7.17 -18.59
CA VAL A 172 10.13 -7.15 -18.68
C VAL A 172 10.77 -8.53 -18.70
N THR A 173 10.02 -9.58 -18.36
CA THR A 173 10.50 -10.96 -18.34
C THR A 173 9.74 -11.85 -19.32
N LYS A 174 10.42 -12.89 -19.82
CA LYS A 174 9.82 -13.85 -20.77
C LYS A 174 9.29 -15.11 -20.10
N ASN A 175 9.97 -15.55 -19.03
CA ASN A 175 9.64 -16.75 -18.29
C ASN A 175 9.34 -16.36 -16.84
N TYR A 176 8.07 -16.19 -16.54
CA TYR A 176 7.56 -15.93 -15.20
C TYR A 176 6.57 -17.02 -14.80
N GLU A 177 6.35 -17.17 -13.50
CA GLU A 177 5.37 -18.11 -12.98
C GLU A 177 3.98 -17.45 -12.95
N ARG A 178 2.94 -18.19 -13.34
CA ARG A 178 1.59 -17.64 -13.35
C ARG A 178 1.08 -17.50 -11.92
N SER A 179 0.85 -16.26 -11.50
CA SER A 179 0.20 -15.95 -10.22
C SER A 179 -1.33 -16.06 -10.34
N PRO A 180 -2.04 -16.25 -9.21
CA PRO A 180 -3.49 -16.10 -9.13
C PRO A 180 -3.97 -14.74 -9.70
N GLU A 181 -5.21 -14.66 -10.19
CA GLU A 181 -5.74 -13.38 -10.68
C GLU A 181 -6.00 -12.37 -9.56
N PHE A 182 -6.47 -12.79 -8.38
CA PHE A 182 -6.48 -11.92 -7.20
C PHE A 182 -5.31 -12.31 -6.30
N PRO A 183 -4.47 -11.37 -5.84
CA PRO A 183 -4.54 -9.91 -6.05
C PRO A 183 -3.94 -9.38 -7.37
N TYR A 184 -3.15 -10.20 -8.09
CA TYR A 184 -2.14 -9.76 -9.08
C TYR A 184 -2.68 -9.17 -10.40
N CYS A 185 -3.92 -9.47 -10.77
CA CYS A 185 -4.60 -8.96 -11.97
C CYS A 185 -5.80 -8.07 -11.60
N SER A 186 -5.95 -7.69 -10.32
CA SER A 186 -7.14 -7.00 -9.82
C SER A 186 -7.39 -5.67 -10.53
N ALA A 187 -6.35 -4.86 -10.71
CA ALA A 187 -6.49 -3.57 -11.38
C ALA A 187 -6.91 -3.74 -12.85
N GLU A 188 -6.36 -4.73 -13.56
CA GLU A 188 -6.75 -5.05 -14.93
C GLU A 188 -8.23 -5.43 -15.01
N LYS A 189 -8.68 -6.36 -14.16
CA LYS A 189 -10.05 -6.86 -14.16
C LYS A 189 -11.07 -5.77 -13.83
N ILE A 190 -10.74 -4.88 -12.88
CA ILE A 190 -11.59 -3.73 -12.55
C ILE A 190 -11.64 -2.75 -13.72
N VAL A 191 -10.51 -2.43 -14.36
CA VAL A 191 -10.51 -1.52 -15.53
C VAL A 191 -11.25 -2.12 -16.71
N GLU A 192 -11.08 -3.42 -16.98
CA GLU A 192 -11.80 -4.14 -18.03
C GLU A 192 -13.31 -4.06 -17.84
N TYR A 193 -13.80 -4.21 -16.60
CA TYR A 193 -15.22 -4.09 -16.29
C TYR A 193 -15.70 -2.62 -16.34
N VAL A 194 -14.99 -1.70 -15.70
CA VAL A 194 -15.44 -0.33 -15.53
C VAL A 194 -15.23 0.49 -16.81
N PHE A 195 -14.05 0.50 -17.40
CA PHE A 195 -13.73 1.31 -18.58
C PHE A 195 -12.82 0.55 -19.56
N PRO A 196 -13.36 -0.48 -20.27
CA PRO A 196 -12.55 -1.40 -21.06
C PRO A 196 -11.69 -0.73 -22.14
N GLU A 197 -12.11 0.41 -22.70
CA GLU A 197 -11.32 1.14 -23.69
C GLU A 197 -10.00 1.69 -23.12
N LEU A 198 -9.97 2.06 -21.83
CA LEU A 198 -8.76 2.48 -21.14
C LEU A 198 -7.80 1.28 -20.96
N GLY A 199 -8.35 0.12 -20.59
CA GLY A 199 -7.62 -1.12 -20.31
C GLY A 199 -7.01 -1.80 -21.53
N LYS A 200 -7.32 -1.34 -22.76
CA LYS A 200 -6.68 -1.83 -23.99
C LYS A 200 -5.18 -1.60 -24.02
N ASP A 201 -4.70 -0.57 -23.33
CA ASP A 201 -3.28 -0.34 -23.09
C ASP A 201 -2.99 -0.61 -21.60
N ILE A 202 -2.30 -1.71 -21.34
CA ILE A 202 -1.95 -2.14 -19.97
C ILE A 202 -1.14 -1.09 -19.23
N LEU A 203 -0.37 -0.25 -19.95
CA LEU A 203 0.40 0.81 -19.33
C LEU A 203 -0.49 1.93 -18.77
N ASN A 204 -1.72 2.10 -19.27
CA ASN A 204 -2.70 3.01 -18.66
C ASN A 204 -3.17 2.47 -17.31
N VAL A 205 -3.37 1.16 -17.18
CA VAL A 205 -3.72 0.51 -15.91
C VAL A 205 -2.58 0.71 -14.91
N LEU A 206 -1.34 0.42 -15.33
CA LEU A 206 -0.15 0.62 -14.52
C LEU A 206 0.01 2.08 -14.07
N ALA A 207 -0.14 3.04 -14.97
CA ALA A 207 -0.04 4.46 -14.63
C ALA A 207 -1.17 4.90 -13.68
N LEU A 208 -2.38 4.37 -13.83
CA LEU A 208 -3.49 4.63 -12.91
C LEU A 208 -3.22 4.07 -11.51
N CYS A 209 -2.67 2.85 -11.41
CA CYS A 209 -2.23 2.28 -10.15
C CYS A 209 -1.13 3.13 -9.48
N ASP A 210 -0.11 3.53 -10.23
CA ASP A 210 1.02 4.30 -9.71
C ASP A 210 0.59 5.68 -9.17
N ILE A 211 -0.22 6.43 -9.93
CA ILE A 211 -0.71 7.73 -9.44
C ILE A 211 -1.59 7.59 -8.19
N SER A 212 -2.32 6.47 -8.04
CA SER A 212 -3.15 6.21 -6.87
C SER A 212 -2.34 6.00 -5.59
N LEU A 213 -1.16 5.40 -5.68
CA LEU A 213 -0.26 5.21 -4.53
C LEU A 213 0.33 6.53 -4.00
N MET A 214 0.13 7.65 -4.68
CA MET A 214 0.51 8.97 -4.20
C MET A 214 -0.43 9.55 -3.12
N PHE A 215 -1.48 8.82 -2.74
CA PHE A 215 -2.52 9.25 -1.81
C PHE A 215 -2.68 8.27 -0.63
N SER A 216 -3.33 8.72 0.45
CA SER A 216 -3.54 7.94 1.68
C SER A 216 -4.54 6.79 1.51
N ASN A 217 -5.45 6.87 0.53
CA ASN A 217 -6.38 5.80 0.18
C ASN A 217 -6.29 5.48 -1.33
N PRO A 218 -5.34 4.62 -1.74
CA PRO A 218 -5.08 4.36 -3.15
C PRO A 218 -6.27 3.77 -3.90
N ALA A 219 -7.07 2.90 -3.27
CA ALA A 219 -8.21 2.28 -3.92
C ALA A 219 -9.33 3.27 -4.23
N GLU A 220 -9.67 4.15 -3.28
CA GLU A 220 -10.62 5.24 -3.52
C GLU A 220 -10.16 6.11 -4.69
N VAL A 221 -8.90 6.53 -4.70
CA VAL A 221 -8.35 7.36 -5.78
C VAL A 221 -8.36 6.63 -7.11
N PHE A 222 -7.99 5.34 -7.13
CA PHE A 222 -8.03 4.51 -8.33
C PHE A 222 -9.43 4.47 -8.92
N TYR A 223 -10.43 4.09 -8.11
CA TYR A 223 -11.79 3.89 -8.57
C TYR A 223 -12.46 5.21 -8.96
N THR A 224 -12.33 6.25 -8.14
CA THR A 224 -12.91 7.56 -8.44
C THR A 224 -12.29 8.19 -9.68
N THR A 225 -10.97 8.07 -9.87
CA THR A 225 -10.29 8.54 -11.09
C THR A 225 -10.77 7.75 -12.30
N LEU A 226 -10.84 6.42 -12.22
CA LEU A 226 -11.34 5.56 -13.30
C LEU A 226 -12.76 5.95 -13.75
N ILE A 227 -13.66 6.17 -12.79
CA ILE A 227 -15.03 6.63 -13.05
C ILE A 227 -15.03 8.03 -13.70
N GLN A 228 -14.18 8.94 -13.24
CA GLN A 228 -14.06 10.27 -13.86
C GLN A 228 -13.55 10.19 -15.31
N LEU A 229 -12.54 9.36 -15.59
CA LEU A 229 -12.02 9.15 -16.94
C LEU A 229 -13.12 8.56 -17.85
N LYS A 230 -13.85 7.54 -17.37
CA LYS A 230 -14.99 6.94 -18.09
C LYS A 230 -16.07 7.96 -18.41
N ARG A 231 -16.48 8.76 -17.41
CA ARG A 231 -17.51 9.80 -17.58
C ARG A 231 -17.11 10.86 -18.60
N LYS A 232 -15.82 11.23 -18.61
CA LYS A 232 -15.24 12.17 -19.59
C LYS A 232 -14.93 11.51 -20.93
N LYS A 233 -15.05 10.18 -21.04
CA LYS A 233 -14.58 9.36 -22.17
C LYS A 233 -13.13 9.70 -22.56
N TYR A 234 -12.32 10.00 -21.56
CA TYR A 234 -10.94 10.40 -21.78
C TYR A 234 -10.04 9.16 -21.84
N ILE A 235 -9.38 8.97 -22.97
CA ILE A 235 -8.33 7.98 -23.16
C ILE A 235 -7.04 8.76 -23.39
N PRO A 236 -5.99 8.56 -22.58
CA PRO A 236 -4.74 9.29 -22.74
C PRO A 236 -4.05 8.88 -24.06
N ASN A 237 -3.33 9.81 -24.70
CA ASN A 237 -2.54 9.48 -25.90
C ASN A 237 -1.29 8.66 -25.54
N LYS A 238 -0.76 8.89 -24.34
CA LYS A 238 0.31 8.11 -23.72
C LYS A 238 -0.01 7.91 -22.23
N PRO A 239 0.38 6.80 -21.62
CA PRO A 239 0.14 6.53 -20.19
C PRO A 239 0.56 7.67 -19.26
N HIS A 240 1.68 8.34 -19.58
CA HIS A 240 2.20 9.48 -18.83
C HIS A 240 1.21 10.65 -18.73
N ASP A 241 0.26 10.80 -19.65
CA ASP A 241 -0.73 11.89 -19.60
C ASP A 241 -1.66 11.75 -18.37
N LEU A 242 -1.81 10.54 -17.81
CA LEU A 242 -2.57 10.32 -16.56
C LEU A 242 -1.92 11.02 -15.35
N TYR A 243 -0.60 11.23 -15.35
CA TYR A 243 0.08 11.98 -14.28
C TYR A 243 -0.30 13.46 -14.26
N ALA A 244 -0.97 13.98 -15.30
CA ALA A 244 -1.56 15.31 -15.26
C ALA A 244 -2.64 15.44 -14.17
N GLN A 245 -3.30 14.34 -13.77
CA GLN A 245 -4.24 14.33 -12.66
C GLN A 245 -3.57 14.76 -11.34
N LEU A 246 -2.31 14.36 -11.12
CA LEU A 246 -1.55 14.73 -9.91
C LEU A 246 -1.27 16.24 -9.81
N LYS A 247 -1.17 16.96 -10.94
CA LYS A 247 -0.84 18.40 -10.92
C LYS A 247 -1.97 19.23 -10.30
N ASN A 248 -3.22 18.81 -10.52
CA ASN A 248 -4.40 19.52 -10.03
C ASN A 248 -4.93 18.92 -8.72
N ALA A 249 -4.50 17.72 -8.37
CA ALA A 249 -4.87 17.08 -7.13
C ALA A 249 -4.35 17.85 -5.90
N LYS A 250 -5.09 17.70 -4.81
CA LYS A 250 -4.76 18.25 -3.50
C LYS A 250 -4.85 17.15 -2.46
N VAL A 251 -3.88 17.13 -1.56
CA VAL A 251 -3.75 16.16 -0.47
C VAL A 251 -3.55 16.93 0.83
N GLY A 252 -4.22 16.50 1.89
CA GLY A 252 -4.20 17.11 3.21
C GLY A 252 -5.60 17.31 3.79
N SER A 253 -5.66 17.77 5.05
CA SER A 253 -6.90 18.08 5.76
C SER A 253 -6.85 19.48 6.38
N HIS A 254 -7.97 19.96 6.91
CA HIS A 254 -8.05 21.16 7.77
C HIS A 254 -7.42 22.45 7.20
N GLY A 255 -7.48 22.65 5.88
CA GLY A 255 -7.00 23.87 5.20
C GLY A 255 -5.53 23.85 4.75
N ASN A 256 -4.76 22.84 5.15
CA ASN A 256 -3.37 22.63 4.72
C ASN A 256 -3.31 21.72 3.48
N LEU A 257 -3.91 22.17 2.38
CA LEU A 257 -3.92 21.42 1.13
C LEU A 257 -2.62 21.64 0.35
N THR A 258 -1.93 20.55 0.03
CA THR A 258 -0.70 20.56 -0.76
C THR A 258 -0.86 19.69 -2.02
N GLY A 259 0.01 19.87 -3.01
CA GLY A 259 0.03 18.96 -4.17
C GLY A 259 0.65 17.61 -3.78
N PRO A 260 0.31 16.48 -4.45
CA PRO A 260 0.81 15.14 -4.10
C PRO A 260 2.33 15.04 -3.98
N PHE A 261 3.10 15.67 -4.88
CA PHE A 261 4.57 15.66 -4.81
C PHE A 261 5.14 16.46 -3.64
N SER A 262 4.48 17.57 -3.26
CA SER A 262 4.88 18.33 -2.07
C SER A 262 4.55 17.53 -0.81
N HIS A 263 3.39 16.88 -0.79
CA HIS A 263 2.98 16.00 0.30
C HIS A 263 3.95 14.82 0.47
N TYR A 264 4.30 14.14 -0.62
CA TYR A 264 5.34 13.10 -0.64
C TYR A 264 6.64 13.57 0.01
N LYS A 265 7.14 14.77 -0.32
CA LYS A 265 8.36 15.31 0.29
C LYS A 265 8.24 15.50 1.81
N MET A 266 7.06 15.91 2.29
CA MET A 266 6.81 16.03 3.74
C MET A 266 6.82 14.66 4.40
N VAL A 267 6.09 13.68 3.84
CA VAL A 267 6.06 12.30 4.36
C VAL A 267 7.44 11.65 4.33
N ALA A 268 8.20 11.85 3.26
CA ALA A 268 9.56 11.33 3.13
C ALA A 268 10.50 11.86 4.22
N GLU A 269 10.37 13.15 4.56
CA GLU A 269 11.16 13.76 5.63
C GLU A 269 10.76 13.22 7.01
N GLU A 270 9.46 13.00 7.27
CA GLU A 270 9.00 12.38 8.51
C GLU A 270 9.43 10.91 8.63
N ALA A 271 9.32 10.13 7.54
CA ALA A 271 9.81 8.75 7.48
C ALA A 271 11.33 8.70 7.72
N ARG A 272 12.11 9.61 7.13
CA ARG A 272 13.56 9.72 7.35
C ARG A 272 13.89 9.98 8.81
N LYS A 273 13.25 10.99 9.44
CA LYS A 273 13.41 11.27 10.88
C LYS A 273 13.05 10.05 11.73
N LYS A 274 11.99 9.33 11.34
CA LYS A 274 11.57 8.11 12.04
C LYS A 274 12.64 7.02 11.98
N PHE A 275 13.19 6.75 10.80
CA PHE A 275 14.28 5.79 10.65
C PHE A 275 15.54 6.19 11.44
N GLU A 276 15.89 7.48 11.46
CA GLU A 276 17.00 7.98 12.29
C GLU A 276 16.74 7.78 13.80
N SER A 277 15.46 7.84 14.22
CA SER A 277 15.07 7.64 15.62
C SER A 277 15.24 6.20 16.12
N TYR A 278 15.25 5.20 15.23
CA TYR A 278 15.49 3.80 15.64
C TYR A 278 16.87 3.59 16.24
N PHE A 279 17.86 4.33 15.74
CA PHE A 279 19.27 4.18 16.12
C PHE A 279 19.70 5.15 17.23
N SER A 280 18.82 6.10 17.58
CA SER A 280 19.06 7.07 18.66
C SER A 280 18.21 6.73 19.87
N ILE A 281 18.75 5.87 20.74
CA ILE A 281 18.25 5.72 22.10
C ILE A 281 18.67 6.98 22.87
N GLN A 282 17.98 8.10 22.66
CA GLN A 282 18.02 9.18 23.63
C GLN A 282 16.89 8.96 24.63
N MET A 283 17.26 8.52 25.84
CA MET A 283 16.44 8.71 27.01
C MET A 283 16.02 10.18 27.07
N ASN A 284 14.71 10.41 27.18
CA ASN A 284 13.99 11.68 27.25
C ASN A 284 13.50 12.20 25.90
N ASN A 285 12.16 12.23 25.71
CA ASN A 285 11.45 13.47 25.35
C ASN A 285 9.92 13.28 25.28
N LEU A 286 9.27 13.34 26.45
CA LEU A 286 7.82 13.53 26.62
C LEU A 286 7.28 14.88 26.10
N LYS A 287 8.10 15.71 25.42
CA LYS A 287 7.70 17.02 24.88
C LYS A 287 7.34 17.00 23.38
N TYR A 288 7.66 15.95 22.64
CA TYR A 288 7.60 15.96 21.16
C TYR A 288 6.20 15.73 20.56
N ILE A 289 5.34 14.95 21.24
CA ILE A 289 3.99 14.60 20.75
C ILE A 289 3.03 15.81 20.69
N LYS A 290 3.26 16.85 21.50
CA LYS A 290 2.42 18.06 21.52
C LYS A 290 2.55 18.95 20.27
N HIS A 291 3.56 18.73 19.42
CA HIS A 291 3.76 19.56 18.23
C HIS A 291 3.22 18.90 16.95
N ILE A 292 3.20 17.57 16.89
CA ILE A 292 2.76 16.81 15.71
C ILE A 292 1.23 16.70 15.63
N MET A 293 0.53 16.69 16.77
CA MET A 293 -0.94 16.58 16.80
C MET A 293 -1.72 17.84 16.37
N ASN A 294 -1.03 18.94 16.02
CA ASN A 294 -1.65 20.17 15.52
C ASN A 294 -1.33 20.42 14.03
N GLY A 295 -0.98 19.37 13.26
CA GLY A 295 -0.53 19.47 11.86
C GLY A 295 -1.40 18.71 10.88
#